data_AF-A0A392Q511-F1
#
_entry.id   AF-A0A392Q511-F1
#
_cell.length_a   1.000
_cell.length_b   1.000
_cell.length_c   1.000
_cell.angle_alpha   90.00
_cell.angle_beta   90.00
_cell.angle_gamma   90.00
#
_symmetry.space_group_name_H-M   'P 1'
#
loop_
_entity.id
_entity.type
_entity.pdbx_description
1 polymer ?
#
loop_
_entity_poly.entity_id
_entity_poly.type
_entity_poly.pdbx_seq_one_letter_code
_entity_poly.pdbx_strand_id
1 'polypeptide(L)' 'MWIRLMDLPLEYWRPKLLFEIANGVGPPLMIDESTKRRAFGHYGRVLVEIDIS' A
#
# COMPACT_ATOMS: atom_id res chain seq x y z
N MET A 1 -6.21 -4.90 -7.80
CA MET A 1 -5.49 -3.78 -8.46
C MET A 1 -4.37 -3.27 -7.56
N TRP A 2 -3.24 -2.83 -8.13
CA TRP A 2 -2.19 -2.18 -7.34
C TRP A 2 -2.46 -0.69 -7.20
N ILE A 3 -2.52 -0.20 -5.97
CA ILE A 3 -2.59 1.24 -5.67
C ILE A 3 -1.24 1.77 -5.23
N ARG A 4 -0.98 3.05 -5.55
CA ARG A 4 0.20 3.79 -5.10
C ARG A 4 -0.22 4.85 -4.11
N LEU A 5 0.36 4.81 -2.92
CA LEU A 5 0.23 5.81 -1.87
C LEU A 5 1.38 6.78 -2.02
N MET A 6 1.12 7.87 -2.74
CA MET A 6 2.10 8.94 -3.02
C MET A 6 2.26 9.83 -1.78
N ASP A 7 3.44 10.43 -1.63
CA ASP A 7 3.73 11.47 -0.62
C ASP A 7 3.44 11.05 0.84
N LEU A 8 3.40 9.74 1.10
CA LEU A 8 3.18 9.19 2.44
C LEU A 8 4.50 9.22 3.23
N PRO A 9 4.57 9.88 4.40
CA PRO A 9 5.79 9.91 5.20
C PRO A 9 6.22 8.49 5.61
N LEU A 10 7.54 8.22 5.64
CA LEU A 10 8.11 6.88 5.88
C LEU A 10 7.68 6.24 7.22
N GLU A 11 7.30 7.05 8.21
CA GLU A 11 6.76 6.57 9.49
C GLU A 11 5.46 5.77 9.34
N TYR A 12 4.66 6.07 8.31
CA TYR A 12 3.42 5.37 7.97
C TYR A 12 3.64 4.11 7.12
N TRP A 13 4.87 3.83 6.69
CA TRP A 13 5.19 2.65 5.87
C TRP A 13 5.31 1.37 6.70
N ARG A 14 4.50 1.25 7.74
CA ARG A 14 4.34 0.01 8.51
C ARG A 14 3.25 -0.80 7.81
N PRO A 15 3.43 -2.12 7.62
CA PRO A 15 2.44 -2.93 6.90
C PRO A 15 1.01 -2.76 7.41
N LYS A 16 0.83 -2.69 8.73
CA LYS A 16 -0.47 -2.46 9.36
C LYS A 16 -1.12 -1.15 8.91
N LEU A 17 -0.39 -0.03 8.97
CA LEU A 17 -0.89 1.28 8.56
C LEU A 17 -1.18 1.33 7.05
N LEU A 18 -0.30 0.76 6.24
CA LEU A 18 -0.50 0.68 4.78
C LEU A 18 -1.77 -0.11 4.43
N PHE A 19 -2.03 -1.21 5.14
CA PHE A 19 -3.27 -1.97 4.99
C PHE A 19 -4.49 -1.22 5.49
N GLU A 20 -4.42 -0.55 6.65
CA GLU A 20 -5.53 0.27 7.16
C GLU A 20 -5.93 1.38 6.17
N ILE A 21 -4.95 2.08 5.57
CA ILE A 21 -5.19 3.08 4.52
C ILE A 21 -5.79 2.44 3.27
N ALA A 22 -5.19 1.34 2.79
CA ALA A 22 -5.63 0.67 1.57
C ALA A 22 -7.03 0.05 1.69
N ASN A 23 -7.46 -0.32 2.89
CA ASN A 23 -8.79 -0.85 3.18
C ASN A 23 -9.92 0.13 2.84
N GLY A 24 -9.64 1.44 2.77
CA GLY A 24 -10.58 2.45 2.28
C GLY A 24 -10.84 2.38 0.76
N VAL A 25 -9.96 1.70 0.00
CA VAL A 25 -10.13 1.48 -1.44
C VAL A 25 -10.72 0.10 -1.73
N GLY A 26 -10.33 -0.92 -0.95
CA GLY A 26 -10.82 -2.29 -1.04
C GLY A 26 -9.99 -3.22 -0.15
N PRO A 27 -10.38 -4.50 0.02
CA PRO A 27 -9.67 -5.43 0.88
C PRO A 27 -8.17 -5.53 0.50
N PRO A 28 -7.24 -5.17 1.41
CA PRO A 28 -5.82 -5.23 1.11
C PRO A 28 -5.32 -6.68 1.14
N LEU A 29 -4.56 -7.06 0.11
CA LEU A 29 -4.04 -8.42 -0.06
C LEU A 29 -2.55 -8.50 0.28
N MET A 30 -1.74 -7.59 -0.26
CA MET A 30 -0.29 -7.61 -0.02
C MET A 30 0.39 -6.27 -0.29
N ILE A 31 1.63 -6.15 0.20
CA ILE A 31 2.54 -5.03 -0.06
C ILE A 31 3.69 -5.57 -0.91
N ASP A 32 4.19 -4.78 -1.86
CA ASP A 32 5.35 -5.21 -2.64
C ASP A 32 6.65 -5.19 -1.83
N GLU A 33 7.66 -5.95 -2.27
CA GLU A 33 8.93 -6.06 -1.55
C GLU A 33 9.67 -4.73 -1.43
N SER A 34 9.53 -3.84 -2.42
CA SER A 34 10.19 -2.53 -2.40
C SER A 34 9.65 -1.64 -1.29
N THR A 35 8.33 -1.69 -1.07
CA THR A 35 7.63 -0.94 -0.03
C THR A 35 7.92 -1.54 1.34
N LYS A 36 7.93 -2.88 1.46
CA LYS A 36 8.32 -3.57 2.72
C LYS A 36 9.73 -3.20 3.15
N ARG A 37 10.68 -3.18 2.21
CA ARG A 37 12.08 -2.84 2.45
C ARG A 37 12.34 -1.33 2.51
N ARG A 38 11.32 -0.51 2.25
CA ARG A 38 11.42 0.96 2.17
C ARG A 38 12.53 1.40 1.22
N ALA A 39 12.76 0.64 0.15
CA ALA A 39 13.92 0.78 -0.71
C ALA A 39 13.78 1.90 -1.76
N PHE A 40 12.55 2.23 -2.16
CA PHE A 40 12.28 3.25 -3.20
C PHE A 40 11.91 4.62 -2.63
N GLY A 41 11.18 4.68 -1.50
CA GLY A 41 10.89 5.92 -0.77
C GLY A 41 9.89 6.91 -1.43
N HIS A 42 9.63 6.83 -2.74
CA HIS A 42 8.71 7.76 -3.42
C HIS A 42 7.22 7.45 -3.22
N TYR A 43 6.87 6.17 -3.12
CA TYR A 43 5.50 5.72 -2.89
C TYR A 43 5.48 4.37 -2.20
N GLY A 44 4.46 4.15 -1.38
CA GLY A 44 4.10 2.81 -0.93
C GLY A 44 3.15 2.14 -1.92
N ARG A 45 3.28 0.83 -2.15
CA ARG A 45 2.39 0.09 -3.05
C ARG A 45 1.68 -1.04 -2.32
N VAL A 46 0.34 -1.07 -2.45
CA VAL A 46 -0.51 -2.11 -1.87
C VAL A 46 -1.37 -2.72 -2.97
N LEU A 47 -1.46 -4.05 -3.00
CA LEU A 47 -2.40 -4.78 -3.81
C LEU A 47 -3.72 -4.85 -3.05
N VAL A 48 -4.79 -4.38 -3.68
CA VAL A 48 -6.15 -4.43 -3.14
C VAL A 48 -7.05 -5.27 -4.04
N GLU A 49 -8.02 -5.94 -3.46
CA GLU A 49 -9.12 -6.57 -4.19
C GLU A 49 -10.09 -5.49 -4.67
N ILE A 50 -10.49 -5.57 -5.94
CA ILE A 50 -11.46 -4.65 -6.57
C ILE A 50 -12.41 -5.53 -7.37
N ASP A 51 -13.70 -5.40 -7.11
CA ASP A 51 -14.75 -5.93 -7.98
C ASP A 51 -14.95 -4.96 -9.16
N ILE A 52 -14.93 -5.48 -10.38
CA ILE A 52 -15.06 -4.75 -11.64
C ILE A 52 -16.25 -5.24 -12.48
N SER A 53 -17.19 -5.95 -11.85
CA SER A 53 -18.41 -6.46 -12.48
C SER A 53 -19.32 -5.39 -13.06
#